data_AF-A0A2S9K607-F1
#
_entry.id   AF-A0A2S9K607-F1
#
_cell.length_a   1.000
_cell.length_b   1.000
_cell.length_c   1.000
_cell.angle_alpha   90.00
_cell.angle_beta   90.00
_cell.angle_gamma   90.00
#
_symmetry.space_group_name_H-M   'P 1'
#
loop_
_entity.id
_entity.type
_entity.pdbx_description
1 polymer ?
#
loop_
_entity_poly.entity_id
_entity_poly.type
_entity_poly.pdbx_seq_one_letter_code
_entity_poly.pdbx_strand_id
1 'polypeptide(L)'
;MPLTMKHEVELKLSAEQIQSLDAYRKQAMPSRVALQKKIIELRGQLRVALLDNKPQADREALMKQIAEAEVQHFQGRERCVEHLRKLLSAEQFAQLSKLYLDGLR
;
A
#
# COMPACT_ATOMS: atom_id res chain seq x y z
N MET A 1 -6.61 0.45 -3.31
CA MET A 1 -6.62 -0.28 -4.60
C MET A 1 -7.20 0.66 -5.63
N PRO A 2 -6.36 1.54 -6.23
CA PRO A 2 -6.87 2.62 -7.08
C PRO A 2 -7.45 2.09 -8.39
N LEU A 3 -6.90 1.03 -8.96
CA LEU A 3 -7.33 0.51 -10.27
C LEU A 3 -8.67 -0.24 -10.21
N THR A 4 -9.00 -0.92 -9.11
CA THR A 4 -10.29 -1.64 -9.02
C THR A 4 -11.49 -0.70 -9.06
N MET A 5 -11.35 0.48 -8.45
CA MET A 5 -12.40 1.49 -8.42
C MET A 5 -12.40 2.33 -9.69
N LYS A 6 -11.22 2.64 -10.23
CA LYS A 6 -11.09 3.40 -11.47
C LYS A 6 -11.68 2.64 -12.67
N HIS A 7 -11.59 1.31 -12.66
CA HIS A 7 -12.00 0.45 -13.76
C HIS A 7 -13.23 -0.41 -13.41
N GLU A 8 -14.10 0.07 -12.51
CA GLU A 8 -15.25 -0.72 -12.01
C GLU A 8 -16.17 -1.22 -13.13
N VAL A 9 -16.45 -0.37 -14.12
CA VAL A 9 -17.30 -0.68 -15.28
C VAL A 9 -16.65 -1.73 -16.17
N GLU A 10 -15.36 -1.57 -16.43
CA GLU A 10 -14.58 -2.46 -17.31
C GLU A 10 -14.35 -3.83 -16.67
N LEU A 11 -14.21 -3.87 -15.35
CA LEU A 11 -14.15 -5.09 -14.54
C LEU A 11 -15.52 -5.71 -14.29
N LYS A 12 -16.61 -5.04 -14.71
CA LYS A 12 -18.00 -5.47 -14.50
C LYS A 12 -18.26 -5.85 -13.03
N LEU A 13 -17.80 -5.01 -12.10
CA LEU A 13 -17.96 -5.28 -10.68
C LEU A 13 -19.45 -5.26 -10.31
N SER A 14 -19.88 -6.22 -9.50
CA SER A 14 -21.24 -6.22 -8.94
C SER A 14 -21.38 -5.16 -7.85
N ALA A 15 -22.63 -4.79 -7.52
CA ALA A 15 -22.91 -3.86 -6.43
C ALA A 15 -22.32 -4.35 -5.09
N GLU A 16 -22.39 -5.66 -4.83
CA GLU A 16 -21.84 -6.30 -3.64
C GLU A 16 -20.31 -6.22 -3.62
N GLN A 17 -19.65 -6.43 -4.77
CA GLN A 17 -18.21 -6.30 -4.89
C GLN A 17 -17.77 -4.85 -4.63
N ILE A 18 -18.47 -3.87 -5.21
CA ILE A 18 -18.19 -2.44 -4.99
C ILE A 18 -18.34 -2.08 -3.51
N GLN A 19 -19.42 -2.53 -2.86
CA GLN A 19 -19.66 -2.26 -1.44
C GLN A 19 -18.59 -2.89 -0.55
N SER A 20 -18.18 -4.14 -0.84
CA SER A 20 -17.11 -4.83 -0.13
C SER A 20 -15.76 -4.09 -0.26
N LEU A 21 -15.44 -3.63 -1.47
CA LEU A 21 -14.23 -2.83 -1.73
C LEU A 21 -14.25 -1.50 -0.97
N ASP A 22 -15.39 -0.81 -0.94
CA ASP A 22 -15.52 0.45 -0.20
C ASP A 22 -15.37 0.24 1.31
N ALA A 23 -16.01 -0.79 1.86
CA ALA A 23 -15.88 -1.15 3.27
C ALA A 23 -14.42 -1.48 3.63
N TYR A 24 -13.76 -2.31 2.82
CA TYR A 24 -12.35 -2.65 3.01
C TYR A 24 -11.46 -1.41 2.96
N ARG A 25 -11.72 -0.48 2.02
CA ARG A 25 -10.97 0.78 1.93
C ARG A 25 -11.17 1.67 3.15
N LYS A 26 -12.41 1.83 3.62
CA LYS A 26 -12.71 2.62 4.82
C LYS A 26 -11.94 2.10 6.04
N GLN A 27 -11.79 0.78 6.16
CA GLN A 27 -11.01 0.16 7.22
C GLN A 27 -9.49 0.30 7.02
N ALA A 28 -8.98 0.03 5.81
CA ALA A 28 -7.54 -0.10 5.57
C ALA A 28 -6.82 1.21 5.20
N MET A 29 -7.52 2.21 4.65
CA MET A 29 -6.90 3.46 4.20
C MET A 29 -6.32 4.31 5.34
N PRO A 30 -6.98 4.48 6.51
CA PRO A 30 -6.43 5.29 7.58
C PRO A 30 -5.07 4.79 8.07
N SER A 31 -4.93 3.49 8.31
CA SER A 31 -3.67 2.88 8.76
C SER A 31 -2.59 2.97 7.68
N ARG A 32 -2.94 2.77 6.41
CA ARG A 32 -2.01 2.95 5.29
C ARG A 32 -1.47 4.37 5.20
N VAL A 33 -2.34 5.37 5.25
CA VAL A 33 -1.94 6.79 5.17
C VAL A 33 -1.07 7.18 6.36
N ALA A 34 -1.44 6.73 7.57
CA ALA A 34 -0.64 6.96 8.77
C ALA A 34 0.77 6.35 8.66
N LEU A 35 0.88 5.11 8.17
CA LEU A 35 2.16 4.44 7.97
C LEU A 35 3.02 5.14 6.91
N GLN A 36 2.44 5.56 5.79
CA GLN A 36 3.17 6.30 4.75
C GLN A 36 3.68 7.65 5.27
N LYS A 37 2.87 8.37 6.07
CA LYS A 37 3.30 9.60 6.74
C LYS A 37 4.46 9.33 7.70
N LYS A 38 4.37 8.26 8.50
CA LYS A 38 5.46 7.83 9.41
C LYS A 38 6.76 7.54 8.66
N ILE A 39 6.70 6.85 7.52
CA ILE A 39 7.90 6.57 6.69
C ILE A 39 8.54 7.88 6.21
N ILE A 40 7.74 8.84 5.72
CA ILE A 40 8.24 10.15 5.28
C ILE A 40 8.91 10.89 6.44
N GLU A 41 8.27 10.90 7.61
CA GLU A 41 8.80 11.53 8.81
C GLU A 41 10.12 10.90 9.26
N LEU A 42 10.20 9.57 9.35
CA LEU A 42 11.42 8.85 9.70
C LEU A 42 12.57 9.14 8.73
N ARG A 43 12.28 9.22 7.42
CA ARG A 43 13.27 9.63 6.41
C ARG A 43 13.75 11.06 6.62
N GLY A 44 12.86 11.97 6.99
CA GLY A 44 13.21 13.34 7.37
C GLY A 44 14.13 13.38 8.59
N GLN A 45 13.79 12.62 9.65
CA GLN A 45 14.61 12.50 10.85
C GLN A 45 15.99 11.92 10.55
N LEU A 46 16.08 10.88 9.71
CA LEU A 46 17.37 10.33 9.28
C LEU A 46 18.20 11.36 8.52
N ARG A 47 17.58 12.15 7.63
CA ARG A 47 18.27 13.21 6.89
C ARG A 47 18.87 14.25 7.83
N VAL A 48 18.11 14.70 8.83
CA VAL A 48 18.60 15.63 9.87
C VAL A 48 19.74 14.98 10.67
N ALA A 49 19.57 13.73 11.14
CA ALA A 49 20.58 13.02 11.91
C ALA A 49 21.92 12.85 11.16
N LEU A 50 21.87 12.66 9.84
CA LEU A 50 23.05 12.60 8.98
C LEU A 50 23.75 13.96 8.87
N LEU A 51 22.99 15.05 8.66
CA LEU A 51 23.54 16.40 8.52
C LEU A 51 24.13 16.92 9.84
N ASP A 52 23.51 16.58 10.97
CA ASP A 52 23.98 16.93 12.31
C ASP A 52 25.14 16.04 12.80
N ASN A 53 25.57 15.08 11.99
CA ASN A 53 26.56 14.06 12.35
C ASN A 53 26.25 13.36 13.69
N LYS A 54 24.97 13.00 13.92
CA LYS A 54 24.57 12.24 15.11
C LYS A 54 25.32 10.90 15.20
N PRO A 55 25.49 10.31 16.39
CA PRO A 55 26.14 9.01 16.57
C PRO A 55 25.65 7.95 15.57
N GLN A 56 26.56 7.08 15.12
CA GLN A 56 26.25 6.05 14.14
C GLN A 56 25.09 5.15 14.60
N ALA A 57 25.04 4.79 15.89
CA ALA A 57 23.98 3.99 16.47
C ALA A 57 22.58 4.62 16.27
N ASP A 58 22.45 5.93 16.41
CA ASP A 58 21.18 6.65 16.22
C ASP A 58 20.73 6.59 14.77
N ARG A 59 21.67 6.77 13.84
CA ARG A 59 21.39 6.70 12.39
C ARG A 59 21.00 5.28 11.97
N GLU A 60 21.67 4.27 12.52
CA GLU A 60 21.33 2.86 12.28
C GLU A 60 19.96 2.48 12.84
N ALA A 61 19.61 2.98 14.02
CA ALA A 61 18.27 2.78 14.59
C ALA A 61 17.18 3.37 13.68
N LEU A 62 17.38 4.58 13.16
CA LEU A 62 16.46 5.19 12.20
C LEU A 62 16.36 4.39 10.90
N MET A 63 17.49 3.91 10.35
CA MET A 63 17.49 3.05 9.16
C MET A 63 16.69 1.76 9.37
N LYS A 64 16.84 1.10 10.53
CA LYS A 64 16.07 -0.11 10.89
C LYS A 64 14.58 0.19 10.97
N GLN A 65 14.19 1.27 11.66
CA GLN A 65 12.78 1.67 11.76
C GLN A 65 12.14 1.98 10.40
N ILE A 66 12.88 2.62 9.49
CA ILE A 66 12.42 2.86 8.11
C ILE A 66 12.21 1.53 7.39
N ALA A 67 13.16 0.61 7.47
CA ALA A 67 13.05 -0.69 6.82
C ALA A 67 11.85 -1.50 7.33
N GLU A 68 11.64 -1.54 8.64
CA GLU A 68 10.48 -2.19 9.26
C GLU A 68 9.16 -1.58 8.79
N ALA A 69 9.07 -0.24 8.76
CA ALA A 69 7.87 0.45 8.31
C ALA A 69 7.55 0.20 6.83
N GLU A 70 8.58 0.14 5.96
CA GLU A 70 8.41 -0.21 4.54
C GLU A 70 7.93 -1.65 4.36
N VAL A 71 8.48 -2.61 5.12
CA VAL A 71 8.00 -4.00 5.12
C VAL A 71 6.54 -4.07 5.54
N GLN A 72 6.13 -3.36 6.60
CA GLN A 72 4.72 -3.28 7.02
C GLN A 72 3.82 -2.70 5.92
N HIS A 73 4.32 -1.73 5.15
CA HIS A 73 3.58 -1.14 4.05
C HIS A 73 3.41 -2.16 2.90
N PHE A 74 4.44 -2.95 2.58
CA PHE A 74 4.34 -4.03 1.60
C PHE A 74 3.39 -5.15 2.02
N GLN A 75 3.44 -5.57 3.28
CA GLN A 75 2.46 -6.53 3.83
C GLN A 75 1.02 -6.00 3.74
N GLY A 76 0.82 -4.69 3.88
CA GLY A 76 -0.47 -4.06 3.61
C GLY A 76 -0.93 -4.22 2.16
N ARG A 77 -0.01 -4.10 1.19
CA ARG A 77 -0.31 -4.32 -0.23
C ARG A 77 -0.60 -5.79 -0.53
N GLU A 78 0.13 -6.71 0.09
CA GLU A 78 -0.12 -8.15 0.01
C GLU A 78 -1.54 -8.49 0.47
N ARG A 79 -1.94 -8.08 1.68
CA ARG A 79 -3.30 -8.27 2.20
C ARG A 79 -4.38 -7.68 1.28
N CYS A 80 -4.10 -6.55 0.63
CA CYS A 80 -5.03 -5.98 -0.36
C CYS A 80 -5.21 -6.93 -1.56
N VAL A 81 -4.13 -7.48 -2.10
CA VAL A 81 -4.20 -8.42 -3.24
C VAL A 81 -4.90 -9.72 -2.83
N GLU A 82 -4.65 -10.24 -1.63
CA GLU A 82 -5.36 -11.41 -1.10
C GLU A 82 -6.86 -11.18 -1.00
N HIS A 83 -7.29 -10.01 -0.50
CA HIS A 83 -8.70 -9.65 -0.44
C HIS A 83 -9.31 -9.62 -1.85
N LEU A 84 -8.61 -9.05 -2.83
CA LEU A 84 -9.07 -9.03 -4.22
C LEU A 84 -9.20 -10.41 -4.84
N ARG A 85 -8.26 -11.32 -4.58
CA ARG A 85 -8.34 -12.71 -5.07
C ARG A 85 -9.55 -13.46 -4.51
N LYS A 86 -10.01 -13.09 -3.31
CA LYS A 86 -11.21 -13.69 -2.69
C LYS A 86 -12.50 -13.05 -3.20
N LEU A 87 -12.48 -11.77 -3.51
CA LEU A 87 -13.67 -10.99 -3.88
C LEU A 87 -14.00 -11.06 -5.38
N LEU A 88 -12.98 -11.08 -6.23
CA LEU A 88 -13.12 -11.06 -7.69
C LEU A 88 -13.16 -12.47 -8.26
N SER A 89 -13.84 -12.63 -9.40
CA SER A 89 -13.70 -13.84 -10.20
C SER A 89 -12.28 -13.97 -10.77
N ALA A 90 -11.92 -15.17 -11.22
CA ALA A 90 -10.61 -15.40 -11.85
C ALA A 90 -10.38 -14.49 -13.07
N GLU A 91 -11.42 -14.29 -13.89
CA GLU A 91 -11.38 -13.42 -15.08
C GLU A 91 -11.19 -11.94 -14.69
N GLN A 92 -11.97 -11.45 -13.72
CA GLN A 92 -11.86 -10.09 -13.21
C GLN A 92 -10.46 -9.82 -12.63
N PHE A 93 -9.93 -10.78 -11.86
CA PHE A 93 -8.60 -10.65 -11.26
C PHE A 93 -7.49 -10.69 -12.33
N ALA A 94 -7.63 -11.51 -13.37
CA ALA A 94 -6.67 -11.54 -14.49
C ALA A 94 -6.66 -10.21 -15.25
N GLN A 95 -7.83 -9.65 -15.57
CA GLN A 95 -7.94 -8.33 -16.20
C GLN A 95 -7.35 -7.22 -15.32
N LEU A 96 -7.66 -7.23 -14.02
CA LEU A 96 -7.08 -6.27 -13.07
C LEU A 96 -5.56 -6.40 -12.98
N SER A 97 -5.03 -7.62 -12.97
CA SER A 97 -3.59 -7.87 -12.93
C SER A 97 -2.90 -7.31 -14.17
N LYS A 98 -3.51 -7.47 -15.35
CA LYS A 98 -3.02 -6.86 -16.59
C LYS A 98 -2.99 -5.33 -16.48
N LEU A 99 -4.04 -4.69 -15.97
CA LEU A 99 -4.07 -3.24 -15.75
C LEU A 99 -2.93 -2.76 -14.84
N TYR A 100 -2.61 -3.49 -13.78
CA TYR A 100 -1.47 -3.16 -12.92
C TYR A 100 -0.13 -3.31 -13.65
N LEU A 101 0.06 -4.38 -14.42
CA LEU A 101 1.31 -4.64 -15.14
C LEU A 101 1.53 -3.67 -16.30
N ASP A 102 0.47 -3.30 -17.02
CA ASP A 102 0.54 -2.34 -18.13
C ASP A 102 0.95 -0.94 -17.63
N GLY A 103 0.52 -0.57 -16.42
CA GLY A 103 0.91 0.69 -15.77
C GLY A 103 2.31 0.70 -15.14
N LEU A 104 3.08 -0.40 -15.22
CA LEU A 104 4.49 -0.44 -14.80
C LEU A 104 5.45 0.03 -15.91
N ARG A 105 4.94 0.24 -17.13
CA ARG A 105 5.71 0.68 -18.30
C ARG A 105 5.77 2.20 -18.41
#